data_AF-A0A6A3CSF1-F1
#
_entry.id   AF-A0A6A3CSF1-F1
#
_cell.length_a   1.000
_cell.length_b   1.000
_cell.length_c   1.000
_cell.angle_alpha   90.00
_cell.angle_beta   90.00
_cell.angle_gamma   90.00
#
_symmetry.space_group_name_H-M   'P 1'
#
loop_
_entity.id
_entity.type
_entity.pdbx_description
1 polymer ?
#
loop_
_entity_poly.entity_id
_entity_poly.type
_entity_poly.pdbx_seq_one_letter_code
_entity_poly.pdbx_strand_id
1 'polypeptide(L)'
;MLACRYDSSKTFSQNVELTNPIISRFDVLCVVKDVVDSVTDEMLAQFVVDSHFRSQPKSANMDDRASSESQEETRAYAGLADSKRGQGVPIAVRHIESMIKMSEAHARMHLRQHVTEEDVDMAIRVVLESFVST
;
A
#
# COMPACT_ATOMS: atom_id res chain seq x y z
N MET A 1 21.28 19.20 -7.27
CA MET A 1 20.75 18.90 -5.93
C MET A 1 19.54 18.00 -6.16
N LEU A 2 19.68 16.69 -5.94
CA LEU A 2 18.58 15.75 -6.17
C LEU A 2 17.42 16.18 -5.26
N ALA A 3 16.27 16.47 -5.84
CA ALA A 3 15.07 16.72 -5.07
C ALA A 3 14.65 15.39 -4.44
N CYS A 4 15.03 15.13 -3.18
CA CYS A 4 14.65 13.93 -2.44
C CYS A 4 13.14 13.88 -2.07
N ARG A 5 12.31 14.76 -2.65
CA ARG A 5 10.88 14.84 -2.41
C ARG A 5 10.12 14.63 -3.71
N TYR A 6 9.03 13.88 -3.63
CA TYR A 6 8.15 13.61 -4.75
C TYR A 6 7.45 14.90 -5.21
N ASP A 7 7.51 15.21 -6.51
CA ASP A 7 6.84 16.36 -7.11
C ASP A 7 5.53 15.92 -7.77
N SER A 8 4.40 16.30 -7.17
CA SER A 8 3.07 15.93 -7.66
C SER A 8 2.67 16.65 -8.96
N SER A 9 3.44 17.63 -9.42
CA SER A 9 3.22 18.31 -10.69
C SER A 9 3.84 17.57 -11.89
N LYS A 10 4.76 16.63 -11.63
CA LYS A 10 5.47 15.84 -12.64
C LYS A 10 4.89 14.44 -12.77
N THR A 11 5.07 13.84 -13.94
CA THR A 11 4.73 12.42 -14.12
C THR A 11 5.70 11.54 -13.36
N PHE A 12 5.31 10.30 -13.07
CA PHE A 12 6.19 9.35 -12.39
C PHE A 12 7.50 9.10 -13.11
N SER A 13 7.49 8.92 -14.43
CA SER A 13 8.71 8.73 -15.22
C SER A 13 9.67 9.92 -15.07
N GLN A 14 9.14 11.13 -14.88
CA GLN A 14 9.93 12.34 -14.64
C GLN A 14 10.43 12.45 -13.20
N ASN A 15 9.67 11.95 -12.21
CA ASN A 15 10.09 11.92 -10.81
C ASN A 15 11.25 10.93 -10.56
N VAL A 16 11.31 9.82 -11.31
CA VAL A 16 12.30 8.75 -11.10
C VAL A 16 13.39 8.72 -12.19
N GLU A 17 13.27 9.54 -13.23
CA GLU A 17 14.19 9.57 -14.38
C GLU A 17 14.40 8.19 -15.05
N LEU A 18 13.37 7.34 -15.04
CA LEU A 18 13.42 6.00 -15.63
C LEU A 18 12.87 5.97 -17.05
N THR A 19 13.45 5.11 -17.88
CA THR A 19 13.00 4.90 -19.25
C THR A 19 11.77 3.99 -19.31
N ASN A 20 10.90 4.22 -20.31
CA ASN A 20 9.69 3.42 -20.55
C ASN A 20 9.92 1.90 -20.61
N PRO A 21 11.02 1.36 -21.19
CA PRO A 21 11.29 -0.08 -21.19
C PRO A 21 11.53 -0.68 -19.80
N ILE A 22 11.93 0.12 -18.81
CA ILE A 22 12.13 -0.33 -17.43
C ILE A 22 10.79 -0.28 -16.69
N ILE A 23 10.05 0.82 -16.82
CA ILE A 23 8.73 1.00 -16.20
C ILE A 23 7.76 -0.07 -16.70
N SER A 24 7.81 -0.38 -18.00
CA SER A 24 6.97 -1.40 -18.58
C SER A 24 7.30 -2.81 -18.10
N ARG A 25 8.34 -3.04 -17.28
CA ARG A 25 8.67 -4.34 -16.65
C ARG A 25 8.03 -4.57 -15.30
N PHE A 26 7.44 -3.55 -14.72
CA PHE A 26 6.77 -3.66 -13.44
C PHE A 26 5.27 -3.79 -13.64
N ASP A 27 4.66 -4.66 -12.84
CA ASP A 27 3.25 -4.99 -12.94
C ASP A 27 2.40 -4.22 -11.94
N VAL A 28 2.98 -3.88 -10.78
CA VAL A 28 2.41 -3.06 -9.72
C VAL A 28 3.49 -2.06 -9.28
N LEU A 29 3.13 -0.78 -9.30
CA LEU A 29 3.93 0.35 -8.82
C LEU A 29 3.18 1.08 -7.71
N CYS A 30 3.81 1.27 -6.55
CA CYS A 30 3.23 2.00 -5.44
C CYS A 30 4.14 3.16 -5.05
N VAL A 31 3.61 4.39 -5.06
CA VAL A 31 4.33 5.58 -4.62
C VAL A 31 3.86 5.96 -3.22
N VAL A 32 4.78 5.92 -2.25
CA VAL A 32 4.52 6.42 -0.89
C VAL A 32 4.76 7.93 -0.90
N LYS A 33 3.70 8.72 -0.74
CA LYS A 33 3.76 10.19 -0.67
C LYS A 33 3.78 10.63 0.78
N ASP A 34 4.78 11.40 1.15
CA ASP A 34 4.89 12.05 2.46
C ASP A 34 4.04 13.33 2.46
N VAL A 35 2.89 13.29 3.13
CA VAL A 35 1.97 14.41 3.29
C VAL A 35 1.90 14.74 4.78
N VAL A 36 2.13 16.00 5.13
CA VAL A 36 2.07 16.46 6.52
C VAL A 36 0.61 16.53 6.95
N ASP A 37 0.21 15.67 7.89
CA ASP A 37 -1.10 15.71 8.53
C ASP A 37 -0.97 15.39 10.02
N SER A 38 -1.33 16.36 10.85
CA SER A 38 -1.09 16.28 12.30
C SER A 38 -1.81 15.12 12.97
N VAL A 39 -2.99 14.74 12.46
CA VAL A 39 -3.79 13.67 13.04
C VAL A 39 -3.15 12.32 12.74
N THR A 40 -2.80 12.04 11.47
CA THR A 40 -2.11 10.80 11.12
C THR A 40 -0.72 10.70 11.74
N ASP A 41 -0.02 11.83 11.86
CA ASP A 41 1.31 11.88 12.48
C ASP A 41 1.23 11.54 13.98
N GLU A 42 0.22 12.05 14.68
CA GLU A 42 -0.02 11.74 16.10
C GLU A 42 -0.40 10.27 16.29
N MET A 43 -1.31 9.73 15.46
CA MET A 43 -1.68 8.31 15.50
C MET A 43 -0.48 7.38 15.24
N LEU A 44 0.36 7.73 14.27
CA LEU A 44 1.58 6.99 13.96
C LEU A 44 2.58 7.06 15.12
N ALA A 45 2.77 8.23 15.72
CA ALA A 45 3.66 8.40 16.87
C ALA A 45 3.22 7.53 18.06
N GLN A 46 1.92 7.53 18.38
CA GLN A 46 1.36 6.70 19.44
C GLN A 46 1.61 5.20 19.18
N PHE A 47 1.34 4.73 17.96
CA PHE A 47 1.60 3.35 17.57
C PHE A 47 3.08 2.95 17.72
N VAL A 48 4.00 3.82 17.30
CA VAL A 48 5.45 3.58 17.40
C VAL A 48 5.89 3.47 18.86
N VAL A 49 5.43 4.38 19.73
CA VAL A 49 5.77 4.37 21.17
C VAL A 49 5.25 3.09 21.84
N ASP A 50 3.99 2.71 21.58
CA ASP A 50 3.38 1.52 22.18
C ASP A 50 4.05 0.23 21.68
N SER A 51 4.41 0.17 20.41
CA SER A 51 5.15 -0.96 19.81
C SER A 51 6.53 -1.12 20.45
N HIS A 52 7.26 -0.02 20.65
CA HIS A 52 8.56 -0.05 21.34
C HIS A 52 8.43 -0.44 22.81
N PHE A 53 7.39 0.02 23.51
CA PHE A 53 7.14 -0.39 24.90
C PHE A 53 6.91 -1.90 25.04
N ARG A 54 6.19 -2.52 24.10
CA ARG A 54 5.88 -3.96 24.12
C ARG A 54 7.04 -4.85 23.66
N SER A 55 7.92 -4.33 22.80
CA SER A 55 9.01 -5.09 22.18
C SER A 55 10.32 -5.10 22.99
N GLN A 56 10.44 -4.25 24.01
CA GLN A 56 11.57 -4.35 24.93
C GLN A 56 11.43 -5.60 25.82
N PRO A 57 12.48 -6.45 25.91
CA PRO A 57 12.46 -7.59 26.82
C PRO A 57 12.33 -7.05 28.23
N LYS A 58 11.23 -7.37 28.91
CA LYS A 58 11.03 -7.00 30.32
C LYS A 58 12.22 -7.55 31.12
N SER A 59 13.14 -6.68 31.53
CA SER A 59 13.96 -6.92 32.72
C SER A 59 12.98 -7.32 33.82
N ALA A 60 13.15 -8.52 34.35
CA ALA A 60 12.26 -9.10 35.35
C ALA A 60 12.09 -8.14 36.53
N ASN A 61 11.00 -7.37 36.56
CA ASN A 61 10.38 -6.82 37.76
C ASN A 61 9.00 -6.21 37.45
N MET A 62 7.97 -6.88 38.01
CA MET A 62 6.67 -6.39 38.49
C MET A 62 5.98 -5.24 37.73
N ASP A 63 4.97 -5.55 36.93
CA ASP A 63 3.55 -5.51 37.38
C ASP A 63 2.64 -5.98 36.24
N ASP A 64 1.71 -6.88 36.56
CA ASP A 64 0.76 -7.48 35.63
C ASP A 64 -0.42 -6.51 35.41
N ARG A 65 -0.42 -5.81 34.28
CA ARG A 65 -1.66 -5.26 33.70
C ARG A 65 -1.83 -5.84 32.31
N ALA A 66 -2.50 -6.97 32.27
CA ALA A 66 -3.12 -7.50 31.07
C ALA A 66 -4.20 -6.50 30.60
N SER A 67 -3.83 -5.61 29.69
CA SER A 67 -4.79 -4.86 28.90
C SER A 67 -5.19 -5.73 27.71
N SER A 68 -6.43 -6.21 27.82
CA SER A 68 -7.20 -6.97 26.84
C SER A 68 -6.94 -6.54 25.40
N GLU A 69 -6.84 -7.53 24.54
CA GLU A 69 -6.74 -7.41 23.09
C GLU A 69 -7.93 -6.64 22.52
N SER A 70 -7.70 -5.38 22.13
CA SER A 70 -8.57 -4.68 21.19
C SER A 70 -8.04 -4.93 19.78
N GLN A 71 -8.37 -6.10 19.21
CA GLN A 71 -8.40 -6.27 17.77
C GLN A 71 -9.52 -5.41 17.21
N GLU A 72 -9.30 -4.12 17.05
CA GLU A 72 -10.15 -3.28 16.20
C GLU A 72 -9.48 -1.92 16.05
N GLU A 73 -8.67 -1.76 15.00
CA GLU A 73 -8.41 -0.46 14.35
C GLU A 73 -7.46 -0.67 13.17
N THR A 74 -7.94 -1.32 12.12
CA THR A 74 -7.33 -1.23 10.77
C THR A 74 -8.31 -0.62 9.77
N ARG A 75 -9.43 -0.04 10.25
CA ARG A 75 -10.52 0.50 9.42
C ARG A 75 -10.38 1.98 9.07
N ALA A 76 -9.47 2.72 9.70
CA ALA A 76 -9.37 4.18 9.51
C ALA A 76 -8.66 4.62 8.21
N TYR A 77 -8.11 3.69 7.40
CA TYR A 77 -7.39 4.01 6.15
C TYR A 77 -8.20 3.72 4.87
N ALA A 78 -9.53 3.79 4.91
CA ALA A 78 -10.38 3.60 3.72
C ALA A 78 -11.03 4.91 3.19
N GLY A 79 -10.59 6.07 3.68
CA GLY A 79 -11.36 7.31 3.58
C GLY A 79 -10.67 8.53 2.97
N LEU A 80 -9.69 8.37 2.09
CA LEU A 80 -9.18 9.49 1.26
C LEU A 80 -8.90 9.03 -0.18
N ALA A 81 -9.91 8.46 -0.84
CA ALA A 81 -9.93 8.33 -2.29
C ALA A 81 -10.43 9.65 -2.91
N ASP A 82 -9.65 10.72 -2.78
CA ASP A 82 -9.95 11.97 -3.47
C ASP A 82 -9.47 11.88 -4.92
N SER A 83 -10.43 12.04 -5.83
CA SER A 83 -10.30 11.79 -7.26
C SER A 83 -9.18 12.61 -7.90
N LYS A 84 -8.06 11.97 -8.24
CA LYS A 84 -7.12 12.49 -9.24
C LYS A 84 -6.90 11.45 -10.33
N ARG A 85 -7.55 11.68 -11.48
CA ARG A 85 -7.32 10.96 -12.73
C ARG A 85 -5.88 11.22 -13.20
N GLY A 86 -4.94 10.38 -12.79
CA GLY A 86 -3.59 10.31 -13.32
C GLY A 86 -3.59 9.78 -14.76
N GLN A 87 -2.70 10.31 -15.60
CA GLN A 87 -2.50 9.88 -16.99
C GLN A 87 -2.23 8.37 -17.04
N GLY A 88 -3.17 7.62 -17.61
CA GLY A 88 -3.09 6.17 -17.71
C GLY A 88 -1.84 5.72 -18.46
N VAL A 89 -1.01 4.91 -17.81
CA VAL A 89 0.00 4.12 -18.49
C VAL A 89 -0.74 3.13 -19.40
N PRO A 90 -0.36 3.00 -20.69
CA PRO A 90 -1.04 2.09 -21.60
C PRO A 90 -0.96 0.65 -21.07
N ILE A 91 -2.12 0.00 -20.95
CA ILE A 91 -2.24 -1.37 -20.45
C ILE A 91 -1.68 -2.34 -21.52
N ALA A 92 -0.44 -2.76 -21.35
CA ALA A 92 0.16 -3.84 -22.12
C ALA A 92 -0.39 -5.22 -21.70
N VAL A 93 -0.33 -6.20 -22.62
CA VAL A 93 -0.79 -7.60 -22.44
C VAL A 93 -0.24 -8.25 -21.16
N ARG A 94 0.96 -7.86 -20.74
CA ARG A 94 1.58 -8.26 -19.47
C ARG A 94 0.70 -8.00 -18.24
N HIS A 95 -0.05 -6.91 -18.19
CA HIS A 95 -0.87 -6.58 -17.02
C HIS A 95 -2.03 -7.57 -16.87
N ILE A 96 -2.50 -8.15 -17.98
CA ILE A 96 -3.51 -9.22 -17.93
C ILE A 96 -2.92 -10.48 -17.27
N GLU A 97 -1.69 -10.86 -17.60
CA GLU A 97 -1.00 -11.98 -16.94
C GLU A 97 -0.82 -11.72 -15.43
N SER A 98 -0.44 -10.49 -15.07
CA SER A 98 -0.31 -10.08 -13.67
C SER A 98 -1.64 -10.14 -12.92
N MET A 99 -2.73 -9.69 -13.55
CA MET A 99 -4.07 -9.75 -12.97
C MET A 99 -4.53 -11.20 -12.71
N ILE A 100 -4.23 -12.11 -13.63
CA ILE A 100 -4.49 -13.55 -13.43
C ILE A 100 -3.72 -14.07 -12.22
N LYS A 101 -2.40 -13.79 -12.15
CA LYS A 101 -1.56 -14.21 -11.02
C LYS A 101 -2.04 -13.64 -9.68
N MET A 102 -2.46 -12.37 -9.65
CA MET A 102 -3.00 -11.73 -8.45
C MET A 102 -4.34 -12.35 -8.03
N SER A 103 -5.21 -12.67 -8.99
CA SER A 103 -6.49 -13.34 -8.73
C SER A 103 -6.26 -14.74 -8.14
N GLU A 104 -5.32 -15.50 -8.71
CA GLU A 104 -4.93 -16.81 -8.17
C GLU A 104 -4.29 -16.70 -6.78
N ALA A 105 -3.44 -15.70 -6.56
CA ALA A 105 -2.84 -15.46 -5.25
C ALA A 105 -3.91 -15.11 -4.20
N HIS A 106 -4.90 -14.29 -4.56
CA HIS A 106 -6.02 -13.95 -3.68
C HIS A 106 -6.87 -15.18 -3.33
N ALA A 107 -7.16 -16.05 -4.30
CA ALA A 107 -7.82 -17.32 -4.05
C ALA A 107 -6.99 -18.22 -3.12
N ARG A 108 -5.66 -18.30 -3.32
CA ARG A 108 -4.75 -19.08 -2.49
C ARG A 108 -4.63 -18.57 -1.06
N MET A 109 -4.70 -17.25 -0.84
CA MET A 109 -4.75 -16.68 0.52
C MET A 109 -6.02 -17.13 1.27
N HIS A 110 -7.12 -17.37 0.54
CA HIS A 110 -8.35 -17.95 1.07
C HIS A 110 -8.35 -19.49 1.05
N LEU A 111 -7.20 -20.13 0.78
CA LEU A 111 -7.05 -21.58 0.65
C LEU A 111 -7.98 -22.22 -0.40
N ARG A 112 -8.43 -21.44 -1.40
CA ARG A 112 -9.27 -21.91 -2.50
C ARG A 112 -8.42 -22.36 -3.69
N GLN A 113 -8.88 -23.41 -4.37
CA GLN A 113 -8.25 -23.91 -5.60
C GLN A 113 -8.82 -23.28 -6.88
N HIS A 114 -9.93 -22.54 -6.76
CA HIS A 114 -10.62 -21.93 -7.88
C HIS A 114 -10.79 -20.43 -7.64
N VAL A 115 -10.59 -19.67 -8.71
CA VAL A 115 -10.74 -18.23 -8.75
C VAL A 115 -12.22 -17.88 -8.89
N THR A 116 -12.66 -16.91 -8.11
CA THR A 116 -14.02 -16.36 -8.08
C THR A 116 -14.01 -14.93 -8.62
N GLU A 117 -15.18 -14.37 -8.94
CA GLU A 117 -15.29 -12.99 -9.44
C GLU A 117 -14.68 -11.98 -8.46
N GLU A 118 -14.84 -12.20 -7.15
CA GLU A 118 -14.26 -11.36 -6.10
C GLU A 118 -12.72 -11.26 -6.16
N ASP A 119 -12.04 -12.34 -6.57
CA ASP A 119 -10.59 -12.35 -6.72
C ASP A 119 -10.13 -11.50 -7.91
N VAL A 120 -10.91 -11.54 -8.98
CA VAL A 120 -10.67 -10.76 -10.20
C VAL A 120 -10.93 -9.29 -9.93
N ASP A 121 -12.02 -8.97 -9.23
CA ASP A 121 -12.34 -7.60 -8.83
C ASP A 121 -11.27 -7.02 -7.90
N MET A 122 -10.74 -7.81 -6.97
CA MET A 122 -9.59 -7.43 -6.15
C MET A 122 -8.35 -7.15 -7.00
N ALA A 123 -8.01 -8.02 -7.95
CA ALA A 123 -6.85 -7.83 -8.83
C ALA A 123 -7.02 -6.58 -9.71
N ILE A 124 -8.21 -6.32 -10.24
CA ILE A 124 -8.55 -5.09 -10.98
C ILE A 124 -8.34 -3.87 -10.08
N ARG A 125 -8.87 -3.91 -8.85
CA ARG A 125 -8.75 -2.81 -7.89
C ARG A 125 -7.29 -2.48 -7.60
N VAL A 126 -6.46 -3.48 -7.28
CA VAL A 126 -5.03 -3.29 -6.99
C VAL A 126 -4.30 -2.65 -8.18
N VAL A 127 -4.57 -3.11 -9.40
CA VAL A 127 -3.97 -2.54 -10.62
C VAL A 127 -4.41 -1.10 -10.84
N LEU A 128 -5.71 -0.81 -10.72
CA LEU A 128 -6.22 0.54 -10.91
C LEU A 128 -5.68 1.51 -9.84
N GLU A 129 -5.63 1.10 -8.58
CA GLU A 129 -5.07 1.91 -7.50
C GLU A 129 -3.57 2.18 -7.69
N SER A 130 -2.83 1.18 -8.16
CA SER A 130 -1.40 1.30 -8.47
C SER A 130 -1.12 2.37 -9.54
N PHE A 131 -1.94 2.43 -10.60
CA PHE A 131 -1.76 3.41 -11.67
C PHE A 131 -2.35 4.80 -11.35
N VAL A 132 -3.37 4.88 -10.50
CA VAL A 132 -4.05 6.14 -10.14
C VAL A 132 -3.35 6.87 -8.99
N SER A 133 -2.65 6.15 -8.10
CA SER A 133 -1.88 6.76 -7.00
C SER A 133 -0.53 7.36 -7.43
N THR A 134 -0.12 7.10 -8.67
CA THR A 134 1.15 7.52 -9.25
C THR A 134 1.05 8.91 -9.85
#